data_AF-A0A183TP20-F1
#
_entry.id   AF-A0A183TP20-F1
#
_cell.length_a   1.000
_cell.length_b   1.000
_cell.length_c   1.000
_cell.angle_alpha   90.00
_cell.angle_beta   90.00
_cell.angle_gamma   90.00
#
_symmetry.space_group_name_H-M   'P 1'
#
loop_
_entity.id
_entity.type
_entity.pdbx_description
1 polymer ?
#
loop_
_entity_poly.entity_id
_entity_poly.type
_entity_poly.pdbx_seq_one_letter_code
_entity_poly.pdbx_strand_id
1 'polypeptide(L)'
;MQFRKGIWISRYHEHERSGSSIYNGVDLTDPVVDFTKFTSNNESMIDEDLVVWANVGFCHIPSNEDFPHTSTHYSTFSVVVKPFNFFDATPDLSPLKQVLTKDVRFPDSLAIDIILPSGTFPPNPER
;
A
#
# COMPACT_ATOMS: atom_id res chain seq x y z
N MET A 1 16.23 18.67 0.75
CA MET A 1 15.59 17.41 0.31
C MET A 1 14.19 17.75 -0.16
N GLN A 2 13.94 17.78 -1.47
CA GLN A 2 12.61 18.07 -2.03
C GLN A 2 12.01 16.78 -2.56
N PHE A 3 10.87 16.37 -1.99
CA PHE A 3 10.10 15.23 -2.49
C PHE A 3 9.50 15.59 -3.85
N ARG A 4 10.20 15.22 -4.93
CA ARG A 4 9.74 15.55 -6.29
C ARG A 4 8.56 14.68 -6.74
N LYS A 5 8.44 13.45 -6.22
CA LYS A 5 7.31 12.54 -6.45
C LYS A 5 7.08 11.64 -5.22
N GLY A 6 5.82 11.22 -5.02
CA GLY A 6 5.44 10.30 -3.95
C GLY A 6 5.84 8.83 -4.20
N ILE A 7 5.88 8.41 -5.47
CA ILE A 7 6.23 7.04 -5.87
C ILE A 7 7.19 7.09 -7.07
N TRP A 8 8.15 6.16 -7.09
CA TRP A 8 9.00 5.84 -8.23
C TRP A 8 8.98 4.33 -8.50
N ILE A 9 9.20 3.95 -9.75
CA ILE A 9 9.26 2.55 -10.19
C ILE A 9 10.55 2.39 -11.00
N SER A 10 11.29 1.33 -10.74
CA SER A 10 12.47 0.93 -11.52
C SER A 10 12.45 -0.58 -11.75
N ARG A 11 13.22 -1.06 -12.73
CA ARG A 11 13.51 -2.49 -12.85
C ARG A 11 14.43 -2.92 -11.71
N TYR A 12 14.30 -4.15 -11.26
CA TYR A 12 15.22 -4.73 -10.29
C TYR A 12 16.62 -4.96 -10.88
N HIS A 13 17.64 -4.52 -10.16
CA HIS A 13 19.05 -4.79 -10.45
C HIS A 13 19.78 -5.17 -9.17
N GLU A 14 20.67 -6.16 -9.23
CA GLU A 14 21.38 -6.64 -8.03
C GLU A 14 22.26 -5.55 -7.37
N HIS A 15 22.72 -4.57 -8.15
CA HIS A 15 23.55 -3.46 -7.68
C HIS A 15 22.74 -2.24 -7.21
N GLU A 16 21.40 -2.25 -7.36
CA GLU A 16 20.49 -1.13 -7.01
C GLU A 16 19.65 -1.44 -5.75
N ARG A 17 20.23 -2.11 -4.75
CA ARG A 17 19.50 -2.61 -3.57
C ARG A 17 19.01 -1.53 -2.60
N SER A 18 19.57 -0.32 -2.66
CA SER A 18 19.26 0.78 -1.75
C SER A 18 19.17 2.08 -2.52
N GLY A 19 18.20 2.93 -2.16
CA GLY A 19 18.05 4.27 -2.74
C GLY A 19 19.00 5.32 -2.14
N SER A 20 19.81 4.95 -1.15
CA SER A 20 20.80 5.82 -0.52
C SER A 20 21.94 5.01 0.12
N SER A 21 22.96 5.71 0.60
CA SER A 21 24.06 5.18 1.39
C SER A 21 24.31 6.04 2.62
N ILE A 22 24.91 5.49 3.67
CA ILE A 22 25.35 6.24 4.85
C ILE A 22 26.34 7.37 4.51
N TYR A 23 27.03 7.25 3.37
CA TYR A 23 28.02 8.23 2.92
C TYR A 23 27.44 9.32 2.02
N ASN A 24 26.18 9.18 1.55
CA ASN A 24 25.54 10.19 0.69
C ASN A 24 25.36 11.55 1.37
N GLY A 25 25.44 11.61 2.71
CA GLY A 25 25.41 12.86 3.45
C GLY A 25 26.76 13.60 3.53
N VAL A 26 27.85 12.95 3.13
CA VAL A 26 29.21 13.51 3.23
C VAL A 26 29.55 14.36 2.00
N ASP A 27 29.26 13.85 0.80
CA ASP A 27 29.41 14.56 -0.46
C ASP A 27 28.06 14.62 -1.18
N LEU A 28 27.54 15.84 -1.35
CA LEU A 28 26.26 16.09 -2.02
C LEU A 28 26.41 16.24 -3.54
N THR A 29 27.64 16.41 -4.04
CA THR A 29 27.93 16.62 -5.46
C THR A 29 28.25 15.31 -6.19
N ASP A 30 28.92 14.38 -5.50
CA ASP A 30 29.21 13.02 -6.00
C ASP A 30 28.75 11.97 -4.96
N PRO A 31 27.44 11.70 -4.86
CA PRO A 31 26.93 10.74 -3.90
C PRO A 31 27.31 9.31 -4.31
N VAL A 32 27.67 8.48 -3.32
CA VAL A 32 27.98 7.05 -3.52
C VAL A 32 26.82 6.31 -4.20
N VAL A 33 25.57 6.67 -3.85
CA VAL A 33 24.36 6.15 -4.50
C VAL A 33 23.58 7.31 -5.10
N ASP A 34 23.47 7.34 -6.42
CA ASP A 34 22.63 8.30 -7.14
C ASP A 34 21.33 7.63 -7.61
N PHE A 35 20.26 7.82 -6.84
CA PHE A 35 18.93 7.28 -7.15
C PHE A 35 18.38 7.72 -8.51
N THR A 36 18.83 8.86 -9.04
CA THR A 36 18.36 9.37 -10.34
C THR A 36 18.66 8.36 -11.44
N LYS A 37 19.80 7.67 -11.35
CA LYS A 37 20.25 6.67 -12.34
C LYS A 37 19.29 5.50 -12.50
N PHE A 38 18.58 5.12 -11.43
CA PHE A 38 17.67 3.97 -11.42
C PHE A 38 16.42 4.23 -12.28
N THR A 39 16.10 5.50 -12.54
CA THR A 39 14.86 5.92 -13.23
C THR A 39 15.11 6.66 -14.55
N SER A 40 16.34 7.14 -14.79
CA SER A 40 16.72 7.86 -16.02
C SER A 40 17.24 6.95 -17.15
N ASN A 41 17.34 5.64 -16.91
CA ASN A 41 17.91 4.65 -17.83
C ASN A 41 16.96 4.20 -18.96
N ASN A 42 15.69 4.67 -18.96
CA ASN A 42 14.67 4.40 -19.99
C ASN A 42 14.49 2.89 -20.30
N GLU A 43 14.60 2.07 -19.27
CA GLU A 43 14.44 0.64 -19.36
C GLU A 43 12.97 0.22 -19.56
N SER A 44 12.74 -0.91 -20.23
CA SER A 44 11.39 -1.48 -20.38
C SER A 44 10.85 -1.93 -19.02
N MET A 45 9.56 -1.72 -18.77
CA MET A 45 8.89 -2.13 -17.53
C MET A 45 7.83 -3.23 -17.76
N ILE A 46 7.74 -3.78 -18.97
CA ILE A 46 6.72 -4.76 -19.35
C ILE A 46 7.23 -6.17 -19.06
N ASP A 47 6.50 -6.92 -18.22
CA ASP A 47 6.80 -8.31 -17.81
C ASP A 47 8.18 -8.49 -17.16
N GLU A 48 8.61 -7.50 -16.39
CA GLU A 48 9.89 -7.48 -15.68
C GLU A 48 9.71 -7.54 -14.16
N ASP A 49 10.79 -7.83 -13.44
CA ASP A 49 10.85 -7.64 -11.99
C ASP A 49 10.96 -6.15 -11.66
N LEU A 50 9.98 -5.62 -10.93
CA LEU A 50 9.82 -4.20 -10.65
C LEU A 50 9.98 -3.90 -9.16
N VAL A 51 10.70 -2.81 -8.88
CA VAL A 51 10.86 -2.27 -7.53
C VAL A 51 10.04 -0.98 -7.41
N VAL A 52 9.21 -0.91 -6.38
CA VAL A 52 8.43 0.29 -6.03
C VAL A 52 9.10 1.02 -4.89
N TRP A 53 9.46 2.28 -5.13
CA TRP A 53 10.05 3.18 -4.14
C TRP A 53 9.01 4.19 -3.68
N ALA A 54 8.57 4.12 -2.43
CA ALA A 54 7.56 5.00 -1.88
C ALA A 54 8.17 6.02 -0.92
N ASN A 55 7.86 7.29 -1.12
CA ASN A 55 8.21 8.37 -0.20
C ASN A 55 7.04 8.64 0.73
N VAL A 56 7.28 8.55 2.03
CA VAL A 56 6.36 8.99 3.08
C VAL A 56 6.98 10.13 3.86
N GLY A 57 6.22 11.19 4.08
CA GLY A 57 6.71 12.36 4.78
C GLY A 57 5.70 13.51 4.72
N PHE A 58 6.03 14.58 5.43
CA PHE A 58 5.19 15.77 5.54
C PHE A 58 6.07 17.00 5.76
N CYS A 59 5.47 18.17 5.59
CA CYS A 59 6.07 19.41 6.05
C CYS A 59 5.70 19.61 7.52
N HIS A 60 6.68 19.53 8.42
CA HIS A 60 6.47 19.81 9.85
C HIS A 60 6.62 21.31 10.10
N ILE A 61 5.52 22.00 10.38
CA ILE A 61 5.50 23.37 10.89
C ILE A 61 5.30 23.27 12.40
N PRO A 62 6.34 23.53 13.23
CA PRO A 62 6.23 23.36 14.67
C PRO A 62 5.20 24.30 15.30
N SER A 63 4.45 23.80 16.28
CA SER A 63 3.56 24.60 17.12
C SER A 63 3.98 24.54 18.60
N ASN A 64 3.32 25.31 19.46
CA ASN A 64 3.59 25.33 20.90
C ASN A 64 3.31 23.97 21.58
N GLU A 65 2.44 23.15 20.99
CA GLU A 65 2.12 21.80 21.47
C GLU A 65 3.27 20.79 21.25
N ASP A 66 4.29 21.12 20.43
CA ASP A 66 5.48 20.28 20.23
C ASP A 66 6.52 20.41 21.36
N PHE A 67 6.25 21.23 22.38
CA PHE A 67 7.12 21.37 23.54
C PHE A 67 6.66 20.45 24.69
N PRO A 68 7.55 19.67 25.34
CA PRO A 68 9.00 19.54 25.13
C PRO A 68 9.39 18.45 24.11
N HIS A 69 8.40 17.76 23.54
CA HIS A 69 8.59 16.72 22.53
C HIS A 69 7.46 16.75 21.51
N THR A 70 7.77 16.43 20.26
CA THR A 70 6.77 16.24 19.21
C THR A 70 5.89 15.04 19.51
N SER A 71 4.57 15.22 19.41
CA SER A 71 3.60 14.15 19.65
C SER A 71 3.56 13.16 18.47
N THR A 72 3.58 11.86 18.77
CA THR A 72 3.43 10.78 17.78
C THR A 72 2.08 10.80 17.07
N HIS A 73 1.02 11.31 17.72
CA HIS A 73 -0.34 11.27 17.17
C HIS A 73 -0.47 12.04 15.84
N TYR A 74 0.33 13.09 15.64
CA TYR A 74 0.30 13.91 14.43
C TYR A 74 1.29 13.46 13.35
N SER A 75 2.11 12.43 13.61
CA SER A 75 3.26 12.05 12.78
C SER A 75 3.21 10.62 12.26
N THR A 76 2.02 10.06 12.09
CA THR A 76 1.85 8.72 11.51
C THR A 76 1.71 8.78 9.98
N PHE A 77 2.54 8.01 9.27
CA PHE A 77 2.49 7.86 7.82
C PHE A 77 2.50 6.37 7.45
N SER A 78 1.74 5.99 6.43
CA SER A 78 1.66 4.59 6.00
C SER A 78 1.55 4.48 4.48
N VAL A 79 2.07 3.36 3.98
CA VAL A 79 1.82 2.86 2.63
C VAL A 79 1.06 1.56 2.79
N VAL A 80 -0.04 1.39 2.05
CA VAL A 80 -0.86 0.19 2.12
C VAL A 80 -0.86 -0.48 0.76
N VAL A 81 -0.36 -1.70 0.70
CA VAL A 81 -0.46 -2.57 -0.49
C VAL A 81 -1.73 -3.40 -0.34
N LYS A 82 -2.64 -3.27 -1.30
CA LYS A 82 -3.90 -4.02 -1.34
C LYS A 82 -3.96 -4.87 -2.60
N PRO A 83 -4.48 -6.11 -2.52
CA PRO A 83 -4.76 -6.90 -3.71
C PRO A 83 -5.80 -6.18 -4.58
N PHE A 84 -5.56 -6.16 -5.89
CA PHE A 84 -6.52 -5.65 -6.88
C PHE A 84 -6.64 -6.69 -7.99
N ASN A 85 -7.81 -7.35 -8.07
CA ASN A 85 -8.05 -8.50 -8.96
C ASN A 85 -7.04 -9.66 -8.80
N PHE A 86 -6.47 -9.80 -7.60
CA PHE A 86 -5.50 -10.86 -7.30
C PHE A 86 -6.15 -12.16 -6.81
N PHE A 87 -7.32 -12.08 -6.17
CA PHE A 87 -8.06 -13.23 -5.65
C PHE A 87 -9.45 -13.30 -6.30
N ASP A 88 -10.01 -14.51 -6.42
CA ASP A 88 -11.38 -14.74 -6.93
C ASP A 88 -12.47 -14.31 -5.94
N ALA A 89 -12.14 -14.26 -4.64
CA ALA A 89 -13.03 -13.82 -3.56
C ALA A 89 -12.22 -13.14 -2.46
N THR A 90 -12.91 -12.44 -1.55
CA THR A 90 -12.23 -11.76 -0.43
C THR A 90 -11.46 -12.78 0.42
N PRO A 91 -10.16 -12.57 0.68
CA PRO A 91 -9.33 -13.56 1.38
C PRO A 91 -9.69 -13.74 2.87
N ASP A 92 -10.56 -12.89 3.42
CA ASP A 92 -11.04 -12.94 4.80
C ASP A 92 -12.33 -13.75 4.99
N LEU A 93 -12.83 -14.40 3.92
CA LEU A 93 -14.06 -15.20 3.92
C LEU A 93 -13.96 -16.51 4.74
N SER A 94 -12.86 -16.74 5.47
CA SER A 94 -12.72 -17.93 6.30
C SER A 94 -13.75 -17.92 7.45
N PRO A 95 -14.64 -18.92 7.53
CA PRO A 95 -15.74 -18.94 8.50
C PRO A 95 -15.27 -19.13 9.95
N LEU A 96 -14.00 -19.48 10.16
CA LEU A 96 -13.46 -19.83 11.48
C LEU A 96 -13.40 -18.64 12.47
N LYS A 97 -13.51 -17.40 11.98
CA LYS A 97 -13.46 -16.19 12.82
C LYS A 97 -14.64 -15.24 12.62
N GLN A 98 -15.64 -15.65 11.85
CA GLN A 98 -16.81 -14.83 11.58
C GLN A 98 -17.95 -15.27 12.50
N VAL A 99 -18.51 -14.31 13.26
CA VAL A 99 -19.72 -14.55 14.05
C VAL A 99 -20.91 -14.02 13.26
N LEU A 100 -21.79 -14.93 12.85
CA LEU A 100 -23.04 -14.62 12.17
C LEU A 100 -24.21 -14.84 13.13
N THR A 101 -24.86 -13.77 13.56
CA THR A 101 -26.11 -13.87 14.34
C THR A 101 -27.29 -13.97 13.39
N LYS A 102 -27.87 -15.16 13.27
CA LYS A 102 -29.18 -15.37 12.62
C LYS A 102 -30.25 -15.46 13.70
N ASP A 103 -30.83 -14.30 14.06
CA ASP A 103 -32.22 -14.13 14.51
C ASP A 103 -32.36 -12.72 15.11
N VAL A 104 -32.91 -11.80 14.33
CA VAL A 104 -33.61 -10.64 14.89
C VAL A 104 -35.09 -10.96 14.72
N ARG A 105 -35.71 -11.50 15.78
CA ARG A 105 -37.17 -11.66 15.82
C ARG A 105 -37.80 -10.27 15.83
N PHE A 106 -38.13 -9.76 14.65
CA PHE A 106 -39.06 -8.67 14.53
C PHE A 106 -40.46 -9.22 14.86
N PRO A 107 -41.27 -8.56 15.71
CA PRO A 107 -42.67 -8.92 15.87
C PRO A 107 -43.35 -8.91 14.50
N ASP A 108 -44.29 -9.85 14.28
CA ASP A 108 -44.81 -10.37 13.00
C ASP A 108 -45.41 -9.35 11.99
N SER A 109 -45.20 -8.05 12.15
CA SER A 109 -45.73 -6.99 11.28
C SER A 109 -44.72 -6.30 10.35
N LEU A 110 -43.42 -6.63 10.41
CA LEU A 110 -42.39 -6.05 9.52
C LEU A 110 -41.33 -7.08 9.09
N ALA A 111 -41.75 -8.13 8.39
CA ALA A 111 -40.82 -9.00 7.69
C ALA A 111 -40.40 -8.33 6.36
N ILE A 112 -39.14 -7.92 6.27
CA ILE A 112 -38.47 -7.69 4.98
C ILE A 112 -37.65 -8.95 4.71
N ASP A 113 -38.10 -9.77 3.76
CA ASP A 113 -37.38 -10.96 3.32
C ASP A 113 -36.05 -10.54 2.65
N ILE A 114 -34.93 -10.80 3.33
CA ILE A 114 -33.62 -10.77 2.69
C ILE A 114 -33.40 -12.13 2.04
N ILE A 115 -33.77 -12.21 0.76
CA ILE A 115 -33.43 -13.34 -0.12
C ILE A 115 -31.90 -13.37 -0.27
N LEU A 116 -31.26 -14.40 0.28
CA LEU A 116 -29.89 -14.75 -0.11
C LEU A 116 -29.97 -15.38 -1.51
N PRO A 117 -29.20 -14.93 -2.51
CA PRO A 117 -29.18 -15.62 -3.79
C PRO A 117 -28.46 -16.96 -3.59
N SER A 118 -29.24 -18.04 -3.58
CA SER A 118 -28.75 -19.38 -3.88
C SER A 118 -28.34 -19.41 -5.36
N GLY A 119 -27.15 -18.89 -5.65
CA GLY A 119 -26.56 -18.87 -6.98
C GLY A 119 -25.20 -19.53 -6.91
N THR A 120 -25.13 -20.81 -7.27
CA THR A 120 -23.90 -21.43 -7.75
C THR A 120 -23.48 -20.68 -9.00
N PHE A 121 -22.38 -19.93 -8.93
CA PHE A 121 -21.73 -19.40 -10.13
C PHE A 121 -21.20 -20.59 -10.94
N PRO A 122 -21.58 -20.77 -12.22
CA PRO A 122 -20.95 -21.78 -13.06
C PRO A 122 -19.48 -21.42 -13.28
N PRO A 123 -18.58 -22.41 -13.39
CA PRO A 123 -17.18 -22.14 -13.71
C PRO A 123 -17.08 -21.52 -15.11
N ASN A 124 -16.25 -20.49 -15.23
CA ASN A 124 -15.92 -19.86 -16.49
C ASN A 124 -15.17 -20.88 -17.39
N PRO A 125 -15.66 -21.20 -18.60
CA PRO A 125 -15.00 -22.16 -19.49
C PRO A 125 -13.78 -21.60 -20.24
N GLU A 126 -13.37 -20.35 -20.02
CA GLU A 126 -12.16 -19.79 -20.61
C GLU A 126 -11.24 -19.17 -19.55
N ARG A 127 -10.32 -19.99 -19.03
CA ARG A 127 -8.94 -19.66 -18.65
C ARG A 127 -8.15 -20.92 -18.33
#